data_AF-A0A1H7T3K5-F1
#
_entry.id   AF-A0A1H7T3K5-F1
#
_cell.length_a   1.000
_cell.length_b   1.000
_cell.length_c   1.000
_cell.angle_alpha   90.00
_cell.angle_beta   90.00
_cell.angle_gamma   90.00
#
_symmetry.space_group_name_H-M   'P 1'
#
loop_
_entity.id
_entity.type
_entity.pdbx_description
1 polymer ?
#
loop_
_entity_poly.entity_id
_entity_poly.type
_entity_poly.pdbx_seq_one_letter_code
_entity_poly.pdbx_strand_id
1 'polypeptide(L)'
;MRLLLFLAFLVVPVLEIWLLIQVGSVIGGPTTVALLIADSLLGAWLVRREGRRAWRALQEALGSGRMPDRELADGGLVLIGGALLLTPGFFTDVFGFLCILPFTRPLMRRLGAWFFDRRVRRMAAASPYANLFPPVADAGAPYGAAQGGSRGGRVVHGEVIREDREP
;
A
#
# COMPACT_ATOMS: atom_id res chain seq x y z
N MET A 1 -9.60 4.83 15.41
CA MET A 1 -9.01 3.81 14.50
C MET A 1 -9.17 2.41 15.06
N ARG A 2 -8.68 2.14 16.28
CA ARG A 2 -8.79 0.82 16.94
C ARG A 2 -10.21 0.26 17.00
N LEU A 3 -11.18 1.11 17.38
CA LEU A 3 -12.60 0.72 17.43
C LEU A 3 -13.16 0.31 16.06
N LEU A 4 -12.74 0.98 14.99
CA LEU A 4 -13.24 0.73 13.63
C LEU A 4 -12.69 -0.60 13.09
N LEU A 5 -11.42 -0.90 13.37
CA LEU A 5 -10.82 -2.21 13.07
C LEU A 5 -11.47 -3.34 13.87
N PHE A 6 -11.73 -3.10 15.16
CA PHE A 6 -12.43 -4.07 16.01
C PHE A 6 -13.84 -4.36 15.50
N LEU A 7 -14.59 -3.32 15.13
CA LEU A 7 -15.94 -3.47 14.59
C LEU A 7 -15.91 -4.21 13.24
N ALA A 8 -14.96 -3.89 12.35
CA ALA A 8 -14.81 -4.60 11.09
C ALA A 8 -14.49 -6.09 11.32
N PHE A 9 -13.57 -6.39 12.23
CA PHE A 9 -13.21 -7.76 12.60
C PHE A 9 -14.38 -8.55 13.21
N LEU A 10 -15.31 -7.89 13.89
CA LEU A 10 -16.51 -8.53 14.43
C LEU A 10 -17.60 -8.70 13.37
N VAL A 11 -17.90 -7.66 12.61
CA VAL A 11 -19.03 -7.62 11.67
C VAL A 11 -18.77 -8.52 10.47
N VAL A 12 -17.55 -8.54 9.94
CA VAL A 12 -17.23 -9.30 8.73
C VAL A 12 -17.52 -10.81 8.92
N PRO A 13 -16.95 -11.51 9.92
CA PRO A 13 -17.22 -12.94 10.13
C PRO A 13 -18.70 -13.26 10.38
N VAL A 14 -19.41 -12.38 11.10
CA VAL A 14 -20.85 -12.57 11.34
C VAL A 14 -21.63 -12.54 10.03
N LEU A 15 -21.29 -11.59 9.16
CA LEU A 15 -21.89 -11.46 7.82
C LEU A 15 -21.58 -12.69 6.95
N GLU A 16 -20.37 -13.25 7.06
CA GLU A 16 -20.00 -14.45 6.32
C GLU A 16 -20.76 -15.69 6.75
N ILE A 17 -20.87 -15.92 8.07
CA ILE A 17 -21.65 -17.05 8.59
C ILE A 17 -23.12 -16.93 8.16
N TRP A 18 -23.68 -15.72 8.22
CA TRP A 18 -25.04 -15.48 7.74
C TRP A 18 -25.20 -15.79 6.25
N LEU A 19 -24.26 -15.35 5.41
CA LEU A 19 -24.26 -15.63 3.97
C LEU A 19 -24.11 -17.13 3.68
N LEU A 20 -23.22 -17.82 4.40
CA LEU A 20 -23.00 -19.26 4.28
C LEU A 20 -24.26 -20.06 4.59
N ILE A 21 -24.99 -19.69 5.64
CA ILE A 21 -26.26 -20.32 5.99
C ILE A 21 -27.28 -20.07 4.89
N GLN A 22 -27.38 -18.83 4.39
CA GLN A 22 -28.33 -18.48 3.34
C GLN A 22 -28.06 -19.26 2.05
N VAL A 23 -26.80 -19.29 1.59
CA VAL A 23 -26.37 -20.05 0.41
C VAL A 23 -26.59 -21.55 0.64
N GLY A 24 -26.15 -22.08 1.79
CA GLY A 24 -26.33 -23.47 2.17
C GLY A 24 -27.79 -23.92 2.19
N SER A 25 -28.72 -23.02 2.54
CA SER A 25 -30.16 -23.29 2.50
C SER A 25 -30.75 -23.39 1.09
N VAL A 26 -30.12 -22.74 0.11
CA VAL A 26 -30.60 -22.69 -1.29
C VAL A 26 -29.99 -23.81 -2.13
N ILE A 27 -28.68 -24.04 -2.03
CA ILE A 27 -27.94 -25.00 -2.88
C ILE A 27 -27.52 -26.28 -2.16
N GLY A 28 -27.74 -26.36 -0.84
CA GLY A 28 -27.36 -27.48 0.00
C GLY A 28 -25.95 -27.34 0.60
N GLY A 29 -25.78 -27.88 1.81
CA GLY A 29 -24.52 -27.83 2.57
C GLY A 29 -23.31 -28.42 1.82
N PRO A 30 -23.37 -29.66 1.29
CA PRO A 30 -22.24 -30.27 0.59
C PRO A 30 -21.80 -29.48 -0.64
N THR A 31 -22.74 -28.97 -1.44
CA THR A 31 -22.46 -28.14 -2.62
C THR A 31 -21.77 -26.83 -2.22
N THR A 32 -22.22 -26.21 -1.12
CA THR A 32 -21.64 -24.96 -0.58
C THR A 32 -20.20 -25.19 -0.12
N VAL A 33 -19.93 -26.31 0.55
CA VAL A 33 -18.56 -26.69 0.94
C VAL A 33 -17.68 -26.94 -0.30
N ALA A 34 -18.20 -27.63 -1.31
CA ALA A 34 -17.46 -27.85 -2.56
C ALA A 34 -17.12 -26.54 -3.28
N LEU A 35 -18.04 -25.58 -3.30
CA LEU A 35 -17.81 -24.24 -3.84
C LEU A 35 -16.71 -23.49 -3.07
N LEU A 36 -16.75 -23.49 -1.74
CA LEU A 36 -15.71 -22.86 -0.92
C LEU A 36 -14.32 -23.46 -1.18
N ILE A 37 -14.23 -24.79 -1.31
CA ILE A 37 -12.97 -25.47 -1.62
C ILE A 37 -12.49 -25.07 -3.00
N ALA A 38 -13.37 -25.10 -4.00
CA ALA A 38 -13.05 -24.70 -5.38
C ALA A 38 -12.56 -23.25 -5.45
N ASP A 39 -13.21 -22.37 -4.70
CA ASP A 39 -12.87 -20.95 -4.64
C ASP A 39 -11.54 -20.70 -3.94
N SER A 40 -11.29 -21.38 -2.83
CA SER A 40 -10.00 -21.37 -2.12
C SER A 40 -8.85 -21.86 -3.02
N LEU A 41 -9.08 -22.90 -3.81
CA LEU A 41 -8.13 -23.41 -4.80
C LEU A 41 -7.86 -22.39 -5.91
N LEU A 42 -8.91 -21.76 -6.44
CA LEU A 42 -8.83 -20.68 -7.42
C LEU A 42 -8.04 -19.49 -6.90
N GLY A 43 -8.34 -19.05 -5.68
CA GLY A 43 -7.65 -17.98 -4.98
C GLY A 43 -6.17 -18.29 -4.78
N ALA A 44 -5.85 -19.48 -4.25
CA ALA A 44 -4.47 -19.93 -4.08
C ALA A 44 -3.71 -20.00 -5.42
N TRP A 45 -4.35 -20.49 -6.48
CA TRP A 45 -3.78 -20.51 -7.82
C TRP A 45 -3.50 -19.10 -8.35
N LEU A 46 -4.42 -18.16 -8.14
CA LEU A 46 -4.28 -16.79 -8.57
C LEU A 46 -3.17 -16.05 -7.81
N VAL A 47 -3.09 -16.22 -6.48
CA VAL A 47 -1.98 -15.71 -5.65
C VAL A 47 -0.65 -16.26 -6.16
N ARG A 48 -0.57 -17.55 -6.48
CA ARG A 48 0.66 -18.17 -6.99
C ARG A 48 1.04 -17.65 -8.38
N ARG A 49 0.06 -17.29 -9.21
CA ARG A 49 0.28 -16.68 -10.53
C ARG A 49 0.76 -15.23 -10.41
N GLU A 50 0.01 -14.38 -9.73
CA GLU A 50 0.28 -12.94 -9.62
C GLU A 50 1.46 -12.65 -8.67
N GLY A 51 1.65 -13.45 -7.63
CA GLY A 51 2.79 -13.34 -6.72
C GLY A 51 4.12 -13.59 -7.42
N ARG A 52 4.20 -14.61 -8.28
CA ARG A 52 5.39 -14.83 -9.12
C ARG A 52 5.65 -13.69 -10.09
N ARG A 53 4.60 -13.09 -10.66
CA ARG A 53 4.72 -11.94 -11.56
C ARG A 53 5.24 -10.70 -10.84
N ALA A 54 4.67 -10.39 -9.68
CA ALA A 54 5.12 -9.28 -8.83
C ALA A 54 6.56 -9.47 -8.37
N TRP A 55 6.93 -10.69 -7.97
CA TRP A 55 8.29 -11.02 -7.55
C TRP A 55 9.32 -10.85 -8.67
N ARG A 56 9.03 -11.32 -9.89
CA ARG A 56 9.92 -11.11 -11.05
C ARG A 56 10.08 -9.63 -11.39
N ALA A 57 8.97 -8.88 -11.41
CA ALA A 57 9.02 -7.45 -11.69
C ALA A 57 9.85 -6.68 -10.64
N LEU A 58 9.75 -7.08 -9.37
CA LEU A 58 10.58 -6.54 -8.29
C LEU A 58 12.07 -6.87 -8.51
N GLN A 59 12.40 -8.11 -8.84
CA GLN A 59 13.79 -8.51 -9.13
C GLN A 59 14.37 -7.75 -10.32
N GLU A 60 13.61 -7.57 -11.41
CA GLU A 60 14.01 -6.79 -12.58
C GLU A 60 14.24 -5.31 -12.25
N ALA A 61 13.39 -4.73 -11.41
CA ALA A 61 13.53 -3.34 -10.96
C ALA A 61 14.78 -3.16 -10.06
N LEU A 62 15.02 -4.08 -9.13
CA LEU A 62 16.21 -4.05 -8.28
C LEU A 62 17.49 -4.27 -9.10
N GLY A 63 17.47 -5.20 -10.06
CA GLY A 63 18.61 -5.48 -10.94
C GLY A 63 18.95 -4.34 -11.92
N SER A 64 17.98 -3.48 -12.22
CA SER A 64 18.18 -2.26 -13.03
C SER A 64 18.52 -1.01 -12.22
N GLY A 65 18.63 -1.12 -10.89
CA GLY A 65 18.96 -0.01 -10.00
C GLY A 65 17.86 1.06 -9.87
N ARG A 66 16.63 0.76 -10.32
CA ARG A 66 15.49 1.70 -10.22
C ARG A 66 14.71 1.46 -8.93
N MET A 67 14.16 2.52 -8.33
CA MET A 67 13.28 2.38 -7.16
C MET A 67 11.97 1.65 -7.56
N PRO A 68 11.63 0.51 -6.92
CA PRO A 68 10.52 -0.36 -7.33
C PRO A 68 9.18 0.00 -6.66
N ASP A 69 8.80 1.27 -6.62
CA ASP A 69 7.60 1.73 -5.88
C ASP A 69 6.31 1.06 -6.37
N ARG A 70 6.22 0.81 -7.68
CA ARG A 70 5.03 0.20 -8.28
C ARG A 70 4.95 -1.29 -7.97
N GLU A 71 6.08 -1.97 -8.01
CA GLU A 71 6.22 -3.40 -7.82
C GLU A 71 6.00 -3.78 -6.36
N LEU A 72 6.44 -2.92 -5.43
CA LEU A 72 6.16 -3.06 -4.00
C LEU A 72 4.67 -2.91 -3.70
N ALA A 73 3.99 -1.91 -4.29
CA ALA A 73 2.54 -1.77 -4.16
C ALA A 73 1.79 -2.98 -4.76
N ASP A 74 2.23 -3.45 -5.92
CA ASP A 74 1.64 -4.59 -6.61
C ASP A 74 1.85 -5.91 -5.85
N GLY A 75 3.02 -6.09 -5.21
CA GLY A 75 3.30 -7.23 -4.33
C GLY A 75 2.51 -7.17 -3.03
N GLY A 76 2.36 -5.98 -2.44
CA GLY A 76 1.53 -5.75 -1.26
C GLY A 76 0.06 -6.07 -1.51
N LEU A 77 -0.50 -5.67 -2.66
CA LEU A 77 -1.87 -6.02 -3.05
C LEU A 77 -2.08 -7.53 -3.20
N VAL A 78 -1.10 -8.25 -3.76
CA VAL A 78 -1.17 -9.72 -3.88
C VAL A 78 -1.10 -10.40 -2.51
N LEU A 79 -0.27 -9.90 -1.59
CA LEU A 79 -0.19 -10.43 -0.23
C LEU A 79 -1.48 -10.20 0.56
N ILE A 80 -2.03 -8.98 0.49
CA ILE A 80 -3.29 -8.64 1.16
C ILE A 80 -4.44 -9.44 0.55
N GLY A 81 -4.55 -9.49 -0.78
CA GLY A 81 -5.56 -10.28 -1.47
C GLY A 81 -5.45 -11.79 -1.18
N GLY A 82 -4.22 -12.31 -1.11
CA GLY A 82 -3.97 -13.71 -0.78
C GLY A 82 -4.28 -14.06 0.67
N ALA A 83 -4.00 -13.16 1.61
CA ALA A 83 -4.39 -13.34 3.01
C ALA A 83 -5.92 -13.30 3.19
N LEU A 84 -6.62 -12.46 2.42
CA LEU A 84 -8.08 -12.42 2.40
C LEU A 84 -8.67 -13.74 1.86
N LEU A 85 -8.17 -14.25 0.72
CA LEU A 85 -8.61 -15.54 0.12
C LEU A 85 -8.24 -16.78 0.95
N LEU A 86 -7.28 -16.65 1.87
CA LEU A 86 -6.94 -17.72 2.82
C LEU A 86 -7.99 -17.87 3.92
N THR A 87 -8.85 -16.85 4.10
CA THR A 87 -9.95 -16.86 5.06
C THR A 87 -11.23 -17.18 4.28
N PRO A 88 -11.64 -18.45 4.15
CA PRO A 88 -12.69 -18.86 3.23
C PRO A 88 -14.03 -18.31 3.70
N GLY A 89 -14.63 -17.49 2.86
CA GLY A 89 -15.64 -16.56 3.29
C GLY A 89 -16.16 -15.83 2.07
N PHE A 90 -17.23 -16.31 1.47
CA PHE A 90 -17.77 -15.83 0.18
C PHE A 90 -17.69 -14.30 -0.03
N PHE A 91 -17.88 -13.51 1.03
CA PHE A 91 -17.74 -12.05 0.98
C PHE A 91 -16.27 -11.62 0.88
N THR A 92 -15.42 -12.12 1.78
CA THR A 92 -13.97 -11.91 1.78
C THR A 92 -13.31 -12.41 0.50
N ASP A 93 -13.82 -13.49 -0.11
CA ASP A 93 -13.32 -14.02 -1.38
C ASP A 93 -13.56 -13.07 -2.55
N VAL A 94 -14.75 -12.45 -2.65
CA VAL A 94 -15.04 -11.42 -3.67
C VAL A 94 -14.07 -10.24 -3.54
N PHE A 95 -13.83 -9.76 -2.32
CA PHE A 95 -12.85 -8.69 -2.07
C PHE A 95 -11.42 -9.15 -2.35
N GLY A 96 -11.09 -10.39 -2.03
CA GLY A 96 -9.81 -11.04 -2.32
C GLY A 96 -9.53 -11.10 -3.82
N PHE A 97 -10.49 -11.58 -4.62
CA PHE A 97 -10.39 -11.57 -6.08
C PHE A 97 -10.31 -10.16 -6.64
N LEU A 98 -11.09 -9.21 -6.13
CA LEU A 98 -11.04 -7.81 -6.56
C LEU A 98 -9.65 -7.19 -6.35
N CYS A 99 -8.96 -7.56 -5.28
CA CYS A 99 -7.61 -7.10 -4.97
C CYS A 99 -6.54 -7.73 -5.88
N ILE A 100 -6.72 -8.98 -6.31
CA ILE A 100 -5.72 -9.70 -7.11
C ILE A 100 -5.90 -9.51 -8.62
N LEU A 101 -7.14 -9.32 -9.09
CA LEU A 101 -7.43 -9.22 -10.53
C LEU A 101 -6.69 -8.03 -11.18
N PRO A 102 -5.96 -8.25 -12.29
CA PRO A 102 -5.14 -7.21 -12.92
C PRO A 102 -5.97 -6.07 -13.53
N PHE A 103 -7.24 -6.31 -13.85
CA PHE A 103 -8.15 -5.30 -14.41
C PHE A 103 -8.61 -4.28 -13.36
N THR A 104 -8.65 -4.67 -12.09
CA THR A 104 -9.04 -3.82 -10.96
C THR A 104 -7.85 -3.12 -10.30
N ARG A 105 -6.59 -3.50 -10.60
CA ARG A 105 -5.38 -2.83 -10.10
C ARG A 105 -5.36 -1.30 -10.28
N PRO A 106 -5.66 -0.69 -11.45
CA PRO A 106 -5.66 0.77 -11.59
C PRO A 106 -6.78 1.45 -10.79
N LEU A 107 -7.94 0.81 -10.65
CA LEU A 107 -9.07 1.30 -9.85
C LEU A 107 -8.75 1.21 -8.34
N MET A 108 -8.20 0.09 -7.90
CA MET A 108 -7.79 -0.12 -6.51
C MET A 108 -6.59 0.75 -6.12
N ARG A 109 -5.67 1.04 -7.04
CA ARG A 109 -4.63 2.06 -6.83
C ARG A 109 -5.23 3.45 -6.64
N ARG A 110 -6.24 3.84 -7.41
CA ARG A 110 -6.93 5.14 -7.24
C ARG A 110 -7.71 5.22 -5.92
N LEU A 111 -8.48 4.19 -5.59
CA LEU A 111 -9.21 4.12 -4.32
C LEU A 111 -8.25 4.07 -3.13
N GLY A 112 -7.23 3.21 -3.22
CA GLY A 112 -6.16 3.08 -2.24
C GLY A 112 -5.43 4.39 -2.05
N ALA A 113 -4.99 5.07 -3.11
CA ALA A 113 -4.36 6.38 -3.04
C ALA A 113 -5.28 7.44 -2.44
N TRP A 114 -6.57 7.47 -2.78
CA TRP A 114 -7.52 8.41 -2.17
C TRP A 114 -7.71 8.16 -0.66
N PHE A 115 -7.77 6.89 -0.25
CA PHE A 115 -7.92 6.50 1.15
C PHE A 115 -6.62 6.68 1.95
N PHE A 116 -5.47 6.36 1.34
CA PHE A 116 -4.14 6.52 1.91
C PHE A 116 -3.72 7.99 1.96
N ASP A 117 -3.92 8.80 0.92
CA ASP A 117 -3.51 10.22 0.94
C ASP A 117 -4.24 10.98 2.06
N ARG A 118 -5.50 10.64 2.32
CA ARG A 118 -6.29 11.21 3.42
C ARG A 118 -5.87 10.73 4.82
N ARG A 119 -5.11 9.64 4.92
CA ARG A 119 -4.74 8.98 6.19
C ARG A 119 -3.23 9.06 6.49
N VAL A 120 -2.40 8.97 5.47
CA VAL A 120 -0.95 9.20 5.48
C VAL A 120 -0.66 10.66 5.77
N ARG A 121 -1.39 11.64 5.22
CA ARG A 121 -1.22 13.04 5.62
C ARG A 121 -1.47 13.28 7.12
N ARG A 122 -2.33 12.47 7.75
CA ARG A 122 -2.59 12.52 9.20
C ARG A 122 -1.55 11.76 10.04
N MET A 123 -0.89 10.74 9.48
CA MET A 123 0.17 9.99 10.16
C MET A 123 1.57 10.58 9.93
N ALA A 124 1.85 11.10 8.74
CA ALA A 124 3.06 11.84 8.41
C ALA A 124 3.15 13.14 9.23
N ALA A 125 2.02 13.83 9.45
CA ALA A 125 1.96 14.97 10.37
C ALA A 125 2.08 14.58 11.86
N ALA A 126 1.93 13.30 12.20
CA ALA A 126 2.01 12.77 13.57
C ALA A 126 3.29 11.96 13.83
N SER A 127 4.20 11.87 12.86
CA SER A 127 5.48 11.18 13.01
C SER A 127 6.45 12.05 13.82
N PRO A 128 7.10 11.52 14.88
CA PRO A 128 8.17 12.21 15.60
C PRO A 128 9.35 12.65 14.72
N TYR A 129 9.46 12.10 13.51
CA TYR A 129 10.49 12.40 12.52
C TYR A 129 10.02 13.33 11.39
N ALA A 130 8.78 13.83 11.44
CA ALA A 130 8.23 14.75 10.43
C ALA A 130 9.05 16.05 10.29
N ASN A 131 9.75 16.44 11.36
CA ASN A 131 10.61 17.62 11.38
C ASN A 131 12.01 17.35 10.81
N LEU A 132 12.38 16.08 10.58
CA LEU A 132 13.71 15.67 10.10
C LEU A 132 13.78 15.60 8.57
N PHE A 133 12.65 15.32 7.92
CA PHE A 133 12.50 15.36 6.48
C PHE A 133 11.39 16.38 6.15
N PRO A 134 11.75 17.63 5.79
CA PRO A 134 10.73 18.57 5.33
C PRO A 134 9.95 17.93 4.19
N PRO A 135 8.62 18.10 4.14
CA PRO A 135 7.83 17.64 3.02
C PRO A 135 8.48 18.19 1.76
N VAL A 136 8.81 17.32 0.81
CA VAL A 136 9.25 17.73 -0.52
C VAL A 136 8.05 18.41 -1.15
N ALA A 137 7.92 19.70 -0.85
CA ALA A 137 6.94 20.59 -1.44
C ALA A 137 7.20 20.56 -2.94
N ASP A 138 6.20 20.10 -3.68
CA ASP A 138 6.03 20.25 -5.11
C ASP A 138 7.32 20.37 -5.93
N ALA A 139 7.85 19.24 -6.37
CA ALA A 139 8.73 19.17 -7.55
C ALA A 139 7.95 19.49 -8.85
N GLY A 140 7.20 20.59 -8.83
CA GLY A 140 6.33 21.10 -9.88
C GLY A 140 6.10 22.61 -9.82
N ALA A 141 6.73 23.34 -8.90
CA ALA A 141 6.69 24.81 -8.92
C ALA A 141 7.67 25.35 -9.98
N PRO A 142 7.21 26.18 -10.93
CA PRO A 142 8.10 26.80 -11.91
C PRO A 142 9.15 27.65 -11.20
N TYR A 143 10.41 27.47 -11.58
CA TYR A 143 11.52 28.28 -11.11
C TYR A 143 11.37 29.70 -11.67
N GLY A 144 10.68 30.57 -10.94
CA GLY A 144 10.42 31.92 -11.42
C GLY A 144 9.38 32.69 -10.61
N ALA A 145 9.70 33.04 -9.36
CA ALA A 145 9.18 34.24 -8.72
C ALA A 145 10.06 34.61 -7.54
N ALA A 146 10.82 35.69 -7.71
CA ALA A 146 11.52 36.36 -6.64
C ALA A 146 10.54 36.86 -5.58
N GLN A 147 10.86 36.67 -4.30
CA GLN A 147 10.40 37.59 -3.26
C GLN A 147 11.40 37.64 -2.11
N GLY A 148 12.01 38.82 -1.94
CA GLY A 148 12.91 39.13 -0.84
C GLY A 148 12.21 39.00 0.51
N GLY A 149 12.96 38.52 1.50
CA GLY A 149 12.51 38.37 2.87
C GLY A 149 13.70 38.21 3.79
N SER A 150 14.19 39.33 4.29
CA SER A 150 15.26 39.46 5.27
C SER A 150 15.03 38.57 6.49
N ARG A 151 15.91 37.58 6.72
CA ARG A 151 16.16 36.99 8.04
C ARG A 151 17.65 36.70 8.18
N GLY A 152 18.29 37.50 9.02
CA GLY A 152 19.71 37.46 9.30
C GLY A 152 20.16 36.08 9.79
N GLY A 153 20.92 35.39 8.95
CA GLY A 153 21.94 34.44 9.40
C GLY A 153 23.22 35.23 9.63
N ARG A 154 23.81 35.13 10.82
CA ARG A 154 25.11 35.75 11.12
C ARG A 154 26.17 35.00 10.32
N VAL A 155 26.59 35.57 9.20
CA VAL A 155 27.72 35.06 8.41
C VAL A 155 29.00 35.50 9.13
N VAL A 156 29.74 34.53 9.66
CA VAL A 156 31.08 34.77 10.19
C VAL A 156 32.06 34.51 9.05
N HIS A 157 32.64 35.58 8.52
CA HIS A 157 33.75 35.48 7.56
C HIS A 157 35.00 35.01 8.31
N GLY A 158 35.40 33.76 8.07
CA GLY A 158 36.72 33.27 8.46
C GLY A 158 37.75 33.65 7.39
N GLU A 159 38.80 34.35 7.79
CA GLU A 159 39.97 34.61 6.95
C GLU A 159 40.91 33.40 7.01
N VAL A 160 41.32 32.90 5.84
CA VAL A 160 42.27 31.77 5.74
C VAL A 160 43.68 32.34 5.71
N ILE A 161 44.34 32.37 6.86
CA ILE A 161 45.77 32.65 6.94
C ILE A 161 46.50 31.42 6.39
N ARG A 162 47.10 31.55 5.20
CA ARG A 162 48.08 30.58 4.72
C ARG A 162 49.40 30.91 5.41
N GLU A 163 49.82 30.03 6.31
CA GLU A 163 51.20 30.05 6.79
C GLU A 163 52.06 29.50 5.65
N ASP A 164 52.70 30.41 4.92
CA ASP A 164 53.73 30.06 3.96
C ASP A 164 54.89 29.43 4.73
N ARG A 165 54.95 28.10 4.69
CA ARG A 165 56.06 27.33 5.24
C ARG A 165 57.24 27.53 4.30
N GLU A 166 58.09 28.51 4.61
CA GLU A 166 59.35 28.73 3.92
C GLU A 166 60.24 27.46 4.00
N PRO A 167 60.98 27.15 2.92
CA PRO A 167 61.72 25.90 2.74
C PRO A 167 63.00 25.78 3.57
#